data_AF-B8FL75-F1
#
_entry.id   AF-B8FL75-F1
#
_cell.length_a   1.000
_cell.length_b   1.000
_cell.length_c   1.000
_cell.angle_alpha   90.00
_cell.angle_beta   90.00
_cell.angle_gamma   90.00
#
_symmetry.space_group_name_H-M   'P 1'
#
loop_
_entity.id
_entity.type
_entity.pdbx_description
1 polymer ?
#
loop_
_entity_poly.entity_id
_entity_poly.type
_entity_poly.pdbx_seq_one_letter_code
_entity_poly.pdbx_strand_id
1 'polypeptide(L)'
;MASKSYIDAFIPAGKDQDACINCGICLQKCPVMQMGKEESKAEIKRLLNGEPPERVLNECTFCMTCNHYCPQELKPYALIMERMNAKNREGGKEVPAGVKYMFTGDSDSGYFLDQYKKAPEAHQAILDKWTEVPEKSRDTLFIGCFGRTIPHTIEYSQALSGLAKYAPRNACCGEIPYRFGDYDAFTRTVDRTYGMLTQLDTERLVCYCGSCSNFYGNMWPAYHGVELPFEVISIWDWLWEKVQAGELQFTNKLEGTAAINDSCYSSELGESFYDAVYGLHEAAGLTLAEPANTRQDSLCCGFASGFRNNWDHSQAAQETQKRVDQLKATAAPNVYCYCPGCYAALAPHGKKNGMRIHFSINRILQALGDEPPSKG
;
A
#
# COMPACT_ATOMS: atom_id res chain seq x y z
N MET A 1 -26.68 -3.67 -8.14
CA MET A 1 -25.67 -4.69 -7.80
C MET A 1 -25.99 -5.21 -6.40
N ALA A 2 -25.79 -6.50 -6.11
CA ALA A 2 -25.93 -7.01 -4.75
C ALA A 2 -25.02 -6.20 -3.79
N SER A 3 -25.49 -5.90 -2.58
CA SER A 3 -24.65 -5.23 -1.58
C SER A 3 -23.49 -6.16 -1.24
N LYS A 4 -22.26 -5.77 -1.60
CA LYS A 4 -21.06 -6.49 -1.21
C LYS A 4 -20.57 -6.00 0.16
N SER A 5 -19.84 -6.85 0.89
CA SER A 5 -19.07 -6.45 2.07
C SER A 5 -17.70 -7.13 2.10
N TYR A 6 -16.92 -6.92 3.17
CA TYR A 6 -15.60 -7.55 3.30
C TYR A 6 -15.71 -9.08 3.29
N ILE A 7 -16.77 -9.64 3.88
CA ILE A 7 -16.91 -11.09 4.04
C ILE A 7 -16.97 -11.84 2.71
N ASP A 8 -17.46 -11.19 1.65
CA ASP A 8 -17.60 -11.81 0.33
C ASP A 8 -16.24 -12.20 -0.27
N ALA A 9 -15.17 -11.54 0.15
CA ALA A 9 -13.83 -11.85 -0.30
C ALA A 9 -13.11 -12.89 0.55
N PHE A 10 -13.66 -13.25 1.73
CA PHE A 10 -13.03 -14.23 2.63
C PHE A 10 -12.83 -15.59 1.93
N ILE A 11 -13.83 -16.00 1.14
CA ILE A 11 -13.82 -17.23 0.35
C ILE A 11 -13.71 -16.83 -1.13
N PRO A 12 -12.53 -17.02 -1.75
CA PRO A 12 -12.34 -16.73 -3.16
C PRO A 12 -13.34 -17.47 -4.06
N ALA A 13 -13.64 -16.87 -5.22
CA ALA A 13 -14.52 -17.46 -6.22
C ALA A 13 -14.06 -18.89 -6.59
N GLY A 14 -15.02 -19.82 -6.65
CA GLY A 14 -14.78 -21.22 -6.96
C GLY A 14 -14.42 -22.12 -5.78
N LYS A 15 -14.33 -21.59 -4.55
CA LYS A 15 -14.16 -22.40 -3.33
C LYS A 15 -15.49 -22.60 -2.59
N ASP A 16 -15.56 -23.67 -1.80
CA ASP A 16 -16.71 -24.03 -0.96
C ASP A 16 -16.84 -23.09 0.26
N GLN A 17 -18.06 -22.87 0.76
CA GLN A 17 -18.32 -22.07 1.96
C GLN A 17 -17.65 -22.67 3.22
N ASP A 18 -17.48 -23.99 3.27
CA ASP A 18 -16.83 -24.71 4.35
C ASP A 18 -15.32 -24.92 4.12
N ALA A 19 -14.71 -24.20 3.17
CA ALA A 19 -13.29 -24.34 2.85
C ALA A 19 -12.34 -24.02 4.02
N CYS A 20 -12.82 -23.29 5.05
CA CYS A 20 -12.00 -23.01 6.23
C CYS A 20 -11.93 -24.23 7.17
N ILE A 21 -10.79 -24.92 7.18
CA ILE A 21 -10.54 -26.07 8.06
C ILE A 21 -10.22 -25.71 9.52
N ASN A 22 -10.41 -24.44 9.94
CA ASN A 22 -10.19 -23.97 11.31
C ASN A 22 -8.79 -24.34 11.90
N CYS A 23 -7.75 -24.31 11.07
CA CYS A 23 -6.39 -24.73 11.47
C CYS A 23 -5.62 -23.68 12.29
N GLY A 24 -6.01 -22.40 12.23
CA GLY A 24 -5.36 -21.31 12.95
C GLY A 24 -4.01 -20.83 12.39
N ILE A 25 -3.47 -21.45 11.34
CA ILE A 25 -2.11 -21.14 10.81
C ILE A 25 -1.95 -19.66 10.44
N CYS A 26 -3.01 -19.03 9.92
CA CYS A 26 -3.00 -17.61 9.55
C CYS A 26 -2.78 -16.65 10.74
N LEU A 27 -3.19 -17.05 11.95
CA LEU A 27 -2.96 -16.30 13.19
C LEU A 27 -1.67 -16.77 13.88
N GLN A 28 -1.37 -18.07 13.83
CA GLN A 28 -0.17 -18.64 14.43
C GLN A 28 1.11 -18.07 13.81
N LYS A 29 1.13 -17.91 12.49
CA LYS A 29 2.28 -17.34 11.76
C LYS A 29 2.29 -15.80 11.77
N CYS A 30 1.28 -15.14 12.34
CA CYS A 30 1.23 -13.69 12.36
C CYS A 30 2.43 -13.11 13.13
N PRO A 31 3.29 -12.30 12.50
CA PRO A 31 4.50 -11.77 13.13
C PRO A 31 4.18 -10.77 14.25
N VAL A 32 2.96 -10.23 14.27
CA VAL A 32 2.47 -9.31 15.31
C VAL A 32 1.97 -10.05 16.54
N MET A 33 1.11 -11.06 16.36
CA MET A 33 0.40 -11.70 17.49
C MET A 33 1.16 -12.88 18.09
N GLN A 34 1.93 -13.61 17.27
CA GLN A 34 2.78 -14.75 17.67
C GLN A 34 2.05 -15.75 18.59
N MET A 35 0.79 -16.06 18.25
CA MET A 35 -0.09 -16.90 19.06
C MET A 35 0.34 -18.37 19.06
N GLY A 36 0.01 -19.07 20.15
CA GLY A 36 0.13 -20.52 20.21
C GLY A 36 -0.86 -21.22 19.27
N LYS A 37 -0.62 -22.51 18.98
CA LYS A 37 -1.47 -23.29 18.05
C LYS A 37 -2.93 -23.38 18.52
N GLU A 38 -3.18 -23.81 19.75
CA GLU A 38 -4.56 -23.98 20.25
C GLU A 38 -5.28 -22.64 20.47
N GLU A 39 -4.55 -21.60 20.89
CA GLU A 39 -5.05 -20.23 20.95
C GLU A 39 -5.47 -19.73 19.56
N SER A 40 -4.61 -19.90 18.55
CA SER A 40 -4.90 -19.50 17.17
C SER A 40 -6.14 -20.19 16.60
N LYS A 41 -6.33 -21.47 16.91
CA LYS A 41 -7.53 -22.24 16.52
C LYS A 41 -8.78 -21.73 17.22
N ALA A 42 -8.69 -21.39 18.51
CA ALA A 42 -9.81 -20.83 19.24
C ALA A 42 -10.21 -19.45 18.68
N GLU A 43 -9.23 -18.58 18.40
CA GLU A 43 -9.45 -17.23 17.88
C GLU A 43 -10.06 -17.23 16.48
N ILE A 44 -9.55 -18.04 15.55
CA ILE A 44 -10.12 -18.12 14.20
C ILE A 44 -11.53 -18.73 14.23
N LYS A 45 -11.80 -19.68 15.13
CA LYS A 45 -13.15 -20.22 15.34
C LYS A 45 -14.13 -19.13 15.80
N ARG A 46 -13.72 -18.29 16.75
CA ARG A 46 -14.56 -17.15 17.20
C ARG A 46 -14.87 -16.21 16.05
N LEU A 47 -13.85 -15.81 15.27
CA LEU A 47 -14.03 -14.99 14.08
C LEU A 47 -15.02 -15.60 13.09
N LEU A 48 -14.89 -16.89 12.78
CA LEU A 48 -15.81 -17.60 11.87
C LEU A 48 -17.25 -17.54 12.38
N ASN A 49 -17.45 -17.81 13.68
CA ASN A 49 -18.75 -17.80 14.33
C ASN A 49 -19.35 -16.39 14.53
N GLY A 50 -18.61 -15.32 14.25
CA GLY A 50 -19.03 -13.95 14.56
C GLY A 50 -18.95 -13.60 16.06
N GLU A 51 -18.25 -14.43 16.84
CA GLU A 51 -18.01 -14.20 18.26
C GLU A 51 -16.82 -13.24 18.47
N PRO A 52 -16.80 -12.42 19.54
CA PRO A 52 -15.68 -11.55 19.84
C PRO A 52 -14.39 -12.36 20.12
N PRO A 53 -13.33 -12.18 19.32
CA PRO A 53 -12.02 -12.75 19.62
C PRO A 53 -11.36 -12.00 20.78
N GLU A 54 -10.41 -12.66 21.47
CA GLU A 54 -9.78 -12.10 22.67
C GLU A 54 -8.70 -11.08 22.33
N ARG A 55 -7.89 -11.37 21.31
CA ARG A 55 -6.69 -10.61 20.93
C ARG A 55 -6.75 -10.10 19.50
N VAL A 56 -7.29 -10.87 18.54
CA VAL A 56 -7.19 -10.54 17.11
C VAL A 56 -7.63 -9.10 16.79
N LEU A 57 -8.81 -8.69 17.25
CA LEU A 57 -9.34 -7.34 16.98
C LEU A 57 -8.65 -6.22 17.80
N ASN A 58 -7.86 -6.58 18.81
CA ASN A 58 -7.10 -5.62 19.61
C ASN A 58 -5.64 -5.54 19.16
N GLU A 59 -5.16 -6.51 18.38
CA GLU A 59 -3.75 -6.62 17.98
C GLU A 59 -3.51 -6.50 16.47
N CYS A 60 -4.50 -6.76 15.62
CA CYS A 60 -4.31 -6.76 14.17
C CYS A 60 -3.88 -5.38 13.64
N THR A 61 -2.81 -5.36 12.85
CA THR A 61 -2.29 -4.13 12.20
C THR A 61 -2.80 -3.95 10.77
N PHE A 62 -3.72 -4.82 10.34
CA PHE A 62 -4.36 -4.81 9.02
C PHE A 62 -3.38 -4.88 7.85
N CYS A 63 -2.35 -5.74 7.97
CA CYS A 63 -1.25 -5.84 7.01
C CYS A 63 -1.48 -6.83 5.84
N MET A 64 -2.59 -7.56 5.83
CA MET A 64 -2.96 -8.58 4.83
C MET A 64 -2.11 -9.86 4.79
N THR A 65 -0.95 -9.90 5.46
CA THR A 65 -0.04 -11.06 5.50
C THR A 65 -0.70 -12.40 5.82
N CYS A 66 -1.76 -12.43 6.64
CA CYS A 66 -2.46 -13.66 7.01
C CYS A 66 -3.09 -14.41 5.82
N ASN A 67 -3.31 -13.73 4.68
CA ASN A 67 -3.76 -14.33 3.43
C ASN A 67 -2.73 -15.35 2.89
N HIS A 68 -1.44 -15.01 2.95
CA HIS A 68 -0.35 -15.85 2.44
C HIS A 68 -0.10 -17.10 3.28
N TYR A 69 -0.51 -17.07 4.54
CA TYR A 69 -0.33 -18.21 5.44
C TYR A 69 -1.47 -19.22 5.36
N CYS A 70 -2.59 -18.89 4.71
CA CYS A 70 -3.74 -19.79 4.66
C CYS A 70 -3.44 -20.97 3.72
N PRO A 71 -3.39 -22.22 4.21
CA PRO A 71 -3.13 -23.39 3.35
C PRO A 71 -4.29 -23.70 2.40
N GLN A 72 -5.44 -23.06 2.58
CA GLN A 72 -6.62 -23.17 1.72
C GLN A 72 -6.76 -21.94 0.80
N GLU A 73 -5.78 -21.03 0.83
CA GLU A 73 -5.74 -19.81 0.02
C GLU A 73 -6.97 -18.90 0.23
N LEU A 74 -7.59 -18.98 1.42
CA LEU A 74 -8.64 -18.06 1.82
C LEU A 74 -8.06 -16.67 2.11
N LYS A 75 -8.92 -15.69 2.34
CA LYS A 75 -8.52 -14.32 2.69
C LYS A 75 -8.90 -13.96 4.13
N PRO A 76 -8.24 -14.54 5.18
CA PRO A 76 -8.53 -14.23 6.58
C PRO A 76 -8.54 -12.73 6.91
N TYR A 77 -7.79 -11.91 6.17
CA TYR A 77 -7.83 -10.46 6.31
C TYR A 77 -9.26 -9.91 6.13
N ALA A 78 -9.99 -10.41 5.14
CA ALA A 78 -11.36 -9.98 4.83
C ALA A 78 -12.32 -10.28 5.99
N LEU A 79 -12.21 -11.48 6.56
CA LEU A 79 -12.96 -11.88 7.77
C LEU A 79 -12.64 -10.97 8.95
N ILE A 80 -11.35 -10.67 9.20
CA ILE A 80 -10.93 -9.79 10.29
C ILE A 80 -11.48 -8.37 10.09
N MET A 81 -11.45 -7.84 8.87
CA MET A 81 -12.01 -6.53 8.55
C MET A 81 -13.52 -6.49 8.77
N GLU A 82 -14.26 -7.51 8.34
CA GLU A 82 -15.70 -7.61 8.60
C GLU A 82 -16.00 -7.57 10.10
N ARG A 83 -15.29 -8.37 10.91
CA ARG A 83 -15.50 -8.42 12.37
C ARG A 83 -15.08 -7.12 13.07
N MET A 84 -14.01 -6.48 12.62
CA MET A 84 -13.60 -5.17 13.13
C MET A 84 -14.67 -4.11 12.85
N ASN A 85 -15.21 -4.09 11.64
CA ASN A 85 -16.26 -3.15 11.25
C ASN A 85 -17.56 -3.37 12.02
N ALA A 86 -17.98 -4.62 12.18
CA ALA A 86 -19.13 -4.96 13.01
C ALA A 86 -18.96 -4.45 14.45
N LYS A 87 -17.81 -4.73 15.09
CA LYS A 87 -17.48 -4.24 16.44
C LYS A 87 -17.55 -2.71 16.54
N ASN A 88 -16.97 -1.99 15.58
CA ASN A 88 -16.98 -0.52 15.60
C ASN A 88 -18.39 0.06 15.39
N ARG A 89 -19.19 -0.54 14.50
CA ARG A 89 -20.59 -0.14 14.25
C ARG A 89 -21.48 -0.39 15.46
N GLU A 90 -21.36 -1.54 16.12
CA GLU A 90 -22.08 -1.86 17.36
C GLU A 90 -21.72 -0.88 18.49
N GLY A 91 -20.46 -0.43 18.54
CA GLY A 91 -20.00 0.63 19.45
C GLY A 91 -20.45 2.05 19.08
N GLY A 92 -21.24 2.22 18.01
CA GLY A 92 -21.71 3.51 17.51
C GLY A 92 -20.59 4.42 16.97
N LYS A 93 -19.46 3.84 16.54
CA LYS A 93 -18.30 4.60 16.05
C LYS A 93 -18.28 4.64 14.53
N GLU A 94 -18.27 5.84 13.98
CA GLU A 94 -18.02 6.07 12.56
C GLU A 94 -16.52 6.31 12.28
N VAL A 95 -16.16 6.30 11.00
CA VAL A 95 -14.85 6.75 10.54
C VAL A 95 -14.64 8.24 10.88
N PRO A 96 -13.56 8.61 11.59
CA PRO A 96 -13.27 9.99 11.96
C PRO A 96 -13.16 10.91 10.76
N ALA A 97 -13.58 12.16 10.93
CA ALA A 97 -13.52 13.18 9.87
C ALA A 97 -12.11 13.36 9.29
N GLY A 98 -11.06 13.29 10.13
CA GLY A 98 -9.67 13.39 9.66
C GLY A 98 -9.23 12.23 8.75
N VAL A 99 -9.84 11.05 8.90
CA VAL A 99 -9.62 9.90 8.02
C VAL A 99 -10.45 10.05 6.74
N LYS A 100 -11.74 10.42 6.85
CA LYS A 100 -12.59 10.75 5.70
C LYS A 100 -11.99 11.86 4.83
N TYR A 101 -11.28 12.81 5.42
CA TYR A 101 -10.56 13.88 4.70
C TYR A 101 -9.49 13.35 3.73
N MET A 102 -8.98 12.13 3.94
CA MET A 102 -8.03 11.49 3.02
C MET A 102 -8.72 10.71 1.89
N PHE A 103 -10.05 10.56 1.91
CA PHE A 103 -10.80 9.84 0.88
C PHE A 103 -10.90 10.68 -0.39
N THR A 104 -9.97 10.45 -1.30
CA THR A 104 -9.88 11.19 -2.56
C THR A 104 -11.14 11.01 -3.40
N GLY A 105 -11.72 12.13 -3.85
CA GLY A 105 -12.87 12.17 -4.76
C GLY A 105 -14.23 11.88 -4.11
N ASP A 106 -14.30 11.64 -2.80
CA ASP A 106 -15.58 11.38 -2.10
C ASP A 106 -16.38 12.66 -1.82
N SER A 107 -15.73 13.84 -1.84
CA SER A 107 -16.38 15.15 -1.72
C SER A 107 -15.61 16.24 -2.49
N ASP A 108 -16.16 17.45 -2.56
CA ASP A 108 -15.49 18.64 -3.13
C ASP A 108 -14.37 19.23 -2.23
N SER A 109 -14.07 18.51 -1.13
CA SER A 109 -12.98 18.79 -0.19
C SER A 109 -12.21 17.50 0.12
N GLY A 110 -10.91 17.63 0.42
CA GLY A 110 -10.08 16.48 0.76
C GLY A 110 -8.60 16.81 0.68
N TYR A 111 -7.78 16.08 1.44
CA TYR A 111 -6.35 16.36 1.59
C TYR A 111 -5.66 16.60 0.25
N PHE A 112 -5.74 15.65 -0.68
CA PHE A 112 -5.06 15.75 -1.97
C PHE A 112 -5.65 16.82 -2.90
N LEU A 113 -6.96 17.07 -2.84
CA LEU A 113 -7.61 18.12 -3.62
C LEU A 113 -7.22 19.51 -3.10
N ASP A 114 -7.12 19.66 -1.78
CA ASP A 114 -6.70 20.90 -1.15
C ASP A 114 -5.19 21.16 -1.35
N GLN A 115 -4.36 20.11 -1.44
CA GLN A 115 -2.96 20.26 -1.87
C GLN A 115 -2.89 20.83 -3.30
N TYR A 116 -3.72 20.32 -4.23
CA TYR A 116 -3.80 20.88 -5.59
C TYR A 116 -4.18 22.36 -5.58
N LYS A 117 -5.26 22.74 -4.86
CA LYS A 117 -5.74 24.13 -4.78
C LYS A 117 -4.69 25.10 -4.23
N LYS A 118 -3.75 24.61 -3.41
CA LYS A 118 -2.67 25.39 -2.79
C LYS A 118 -1.35 25.33 -3.56
N ALA A 119 -1.25 24.49 -4.59
CA ALA A 119 0.00 24.32 -5.34
C ALA A 119 0.31 25.56 -6.19
N PRO A 120 1.59 25.85 -6.49
CA PRO A 120 1.96 26.90 -7.45
C PRO A 120 1.32 26.66 -8.83
N GLU A 121 1.09 27.73 -9.61
CA GLU A 121 0.47 27.65 -10.95
C GLU A 121 1.18 26.66 -11.88
N ALA A 122 2.52 26.62 -11.85
CA ALA A 122 3.31 25.67 -12.62
C ALA A 122 3.02 24.20 -12.25
N HIS A 123 2.77 23.91 -10.97
CA HIS A 123 2.38 22.58 -10.52
C HIS A 123 0.92 22.27 -10.90
N GLN A 124 0.02 23.26 -10.81
CA GLN A 124 -1.37 23.09 -11.24
C GLN A 124 -1.44 22.76 -12.74
N ALA A 125 -0.67 23.45 -13.59
CA ALA A 125 -0.62 23.17 -15.02
C ALA A 125 -0.20 21.71 -15.34
N ILE A 126 0.78 21.15 -14.61
CA ILE A 126 1.17 19.74 -14.74
C ILE A 126 0.03 18.82 -14.29
N LEU A 127 -0.60 19.12 -13.16
CA LEU A 127 -1.70 18.32 -12.62
C LEU A 127 -2.92 18.33 -13.54
N ASP A 128 -3.17 19.45 -14.21
CA ASP A 128 -4.24 19.62 -15.20
C ASP A 128 -3.93 18.84 -16.48
N LYS A 129 -2.68 18.89 -16.95
CA LYS A 129 -2.22 18.04 -18.05
C LYS A 129 -2.47 16.55 -17.76
N TRP A 130 -2.23 16.10 -16.53
CA TRP A 130 -2.45 14.70 -16.15
C TRP A 130 -3.92 14.29 -16.00
N THR A 131 -4.89 15.22 -16.07
CA THR A 131 -6.32 14.83 -16.11
C THR A 131 -6.78 14.37 -17.49
N GLU A 132 -6.07 14.79 -18.52
CA GLU A 132 -6.39 14.44 -19.90
C GLU A 132 -5.97 13.00 -20.19
N VAL A 133 -6.83 12.26 -20.90
CA VAL A 133 -6.51 10.90 -21.35
C VAL A 133 -5.35 11.00 -22.35
N PRO A 134 -4.21 10.33 -22.09
CA PRO A 134 -3.07 10.39 -23.00
C PRO A 134 -3.37 9.67 -24.32
N GLU A 135 -2.56 9.96 -25.34
CA GLU A 135 -2.55 9.16 -26.57
C GLU A 135 -2.17 7.70 -26.29
N LYS A 136 -2.49 6.83 -27.24
CA LYS A 136 -2.17 5.39 -27.16
C LYS A 136 -0.70 5.17 -26.82
N SER A 137 -0.44 4.35 -25.81
CA SER A 137 0.92 3.95 -25.42
C SER A 137 0.93 2.51 -24.93
N ARG A 138 2.05 1.81 -25.14
CA ARG A 138 2.23 0.47 -24.56
C ARG A 138 2.10 0.50 -23.03
N ASP A 139 2.80 1.44 -22.40
CA ASP A 139 2.83 1.63 -20.96
C ASP A 139 2.28 3.02 -20.58
N THR A 140 1.35 3.07 -19.63
CA THR A 140 0.86 4.32 -19.02
C THR A 140 1.17 4.36 -17.53
N LEU A 141 1.84 5.41 -17.09
CA LEU A 141 2.08 5.70 -15.67
C LEU A 141 0.84 6.30 -15.03
N PHE A 142 0.19 5.51 -14.18
CA PHE A 142 -0.79 6.01 -13.23
C PHE A 142 -0.11 6.51 -11.95
N ILE A 143 -0.19 7.82 -11.74
CA ILE A 143 0.58 8.52 -10.69
C ILE A 143 -0.09 8.37 -9.31
N GLY A 144 -1.40 8.10 -9.29
CA GLY A 144 -2.19 7.95 -8.07
C GLY A 144 -2.37 9.26 -7.28
N CYS A 145 -3.03 9.16 -6.12
CA CYS A 145 -3.36 10.33 -5.32
C CYS A 145 -2.13 10.99 -4.69
N PHE A 146 -1.17 10.19 -4.20
CA PHE A 146 0.03 10.69 -3.53
C PHE A 146 1.05 11.31 -4.48
N GLY A 147 1.29 10.72 -5.65
CA GLY A 147 2.27 11.24 -6.62
C GLY A 147 1.94 12.66 -7.11
N ARG A 148 0.65 13.04 -7.09
CA ARG A 148 0.20 14.43 -7.36
C ARG A 148 0.71 15.47 -6.37
N THR A 149 1.28 15.07 -5.23
CA THR A 149 1.91 16.01 -4.28
C THR A 149 3.32 16.41 -4.70
N ILE A 150 3.91 15.72 -5.69
CA ILE A 150 5.25 16.00 -6.24
C ILE A 150 5.23 16.06 -7.78
N PRO A 151 4.34 16.88 -8.38
CA PRO A 151 4.07 16.79 -9.81
C PRO A 151 5.29 17.10 -10.68
N HIS A 152 6.07 18.11 -10.28
CA HIS A 152 7.29 18.51 -10.98
C HIS A 152 8.33 17.38 -11.04
N THR A 153 8.56 16.68 -9.92
CA THR A 153 9.54 15.59 -9.85
C THR A 153 9.20 14.46 -10.81
N ILE A 154 7.93 14.07 -10.90
CA ILE A 154 7.50 12.96 -11.76
C ILE A 154 7.43 13.39 -13.22
N GLU A 155 6.97 14.61 -13.50
CA GLU A 155 6.83 15.12 -14.88
C GLU A 155 8.18 15.21 -15.59
N TYR A 156 9.20 15.73 -14.90
CA TYR A 156 10.53 15.98 -15.47
C TYR A 156 11.56 14.88 -15.15
N SER A 157 11.11 13.76 -14.59
CA SER A 157 11.93 12.58 -14.41
C SER A 157 12.43 12.06 -15.76
N GLN A 158 13.75 11.93 -15.92
CA GLN A 158 14.37 11.37 -17.11
C GLN A 158 14.09 9.88 -17.20
N ALA A 159 14.18 9.17 -16.07
CA ALA A 159 13.87 7.74 -16.00
C ALA A 159 12.42 7.41 -16.38
N LEU A 160 11.49 8.34 -16.16
CA LEU A 160 10.05 8.19 -16.47
C LEU A 160 9.62 8.97 -17.72
N SER A 161 10.56 9.48 -18.52
CA SER A 161 10.26 10.32 -19.69
C SER A 161 9.49 9.58 -20.79
N GLY A 162 9.74 8.27 -20.93
CA GLY A 162 9.07 7.41 -21.93
C GLY A 162 7.65 6.95 -21.57
N LEU A 163 7.14 7.31 -20.39
CA LEU A 163 5.81 6.92 -19.94
C LEU A 163 4.79 8.04 -20.21
N ALA A 164 3.69 7.68 -20.88
CA ALA A 164 2.47 8.48 -20.87
C ALA A 164 1.96 8.60 -19.42
N LYS A 165 1.50 9.79 -19.01
CA LYS A 165 1.19 10.09 -17.61
C LYS A 165 -0.29 10.39 -17.45
N TYR A 166 -0.93 9.73 -16.47
CA TYR A 166 -2.36 9.91 -16.19
C TYR A 166 -2.64 9.93 -14.68
N ALA A 167 -3.39 10.94 -14.23
CA ALA A 167 -3.71 11.16 -12.82
C ALA A 167 -4.94 12.06 -12.57
N PRO A 168 -6.15 11.69 -13.04
CA PRO A 168 -7.36 12.48 -12.79
C PRO A 168 -7.54 12.82 -11.31
N ARG A 169 -7.91 14.07 -10.99
CA ARG A 169 -7.92 14.60 -9.60
C ARG A 169 -8.75 13.76 -8.61
N ASN A 170 -9.82 13.13 -9.10
CA ASN A 170 -10.72 12.32 -8.28
C ASN A 170 -10.47 10.80 -8.37
N ALA A 171 -9.44 10.38 -9.11
CA ALA A 171 -9.02 8.98 -9.18
C ALA A 171 -8.23 8.56 -7.92
N CYS A 172 -8.51 7.37 -7.41
CA CYS A 172 -7.81 6.75 -6.29
C CYS A 172 -8.02 5.23 -6.32
N CYS A 173 -7.07 4.47 -5.77
CA CYS A 173 -7.18 3.01 -5.72
C CYS A 173 -8.17 2.50 -4.65
N GLY A 174 -8.59 3.36 -3.72
CA GLY A 174 -9.54 2.99 -2.66
C GLY A 174 -8.90 2.37 -1.41
N GLU A 175 -7.56 2.35 -1.30
CA GLU A 175 -6.89 1.76 -0.12
C GLU A 175 -7.36 2.35 1.19
N ILE A 176 -7.38 3.68 1.30
CA ILE A 176 -7.67 4.36 2.57
C ILE A 176 -9.09 4.04 3.05
N PRO A 177 -10.18 4.26 2.27
CA PRO A 177 -11.52 3.91 2.75
C PRO A 177 -11.64 2.41 3.08
N TYR A 178 -11.08 1.54 2.25
CA TYR A 178 -11.16 0.10 2.49
C TYR A 178 -10.44 -0.32 3.79
N ARG A 179 -9.21 0.13 4.01
CA ARG A 179 -8.39 -0.26 5.17
C ARG A 179 -8.86 0.36 6.49
N PHE A 180 -9.64 1.43 6.41
CA PHE A 180 -10.23 2.12 7.55
C PHE A 180 -11.73 1.84 7.76
N GLY A 181 -12.26 0.81 7.09
CA GLY A 181 -13.58 0.27 7.42
C GLY A 181 -14.77 0.85 6.68
N ASP A 182 -14.55 1.71 5.68
CA ASP A 182 -15.61 2.32 4.87
C ASP A 182 -15.73 1.62 3.51
N TYR A 183 -16.42 0.47 3.51
CA TYR A 183 -16.62 -0.33 2.30
C TYR A 183 -17.49 0.38 1.25
N ASP A 184 -18.41 1.24 1.68
CA ASP A 184 -19.26 2.00 0.76
C ASP A 184 -18.44 3.08 0.04
N ALA A 185 -17.58 3.81 0.76
CA ALA A 185 -16.65 4.76 0.16
C ALA A 185 -15.61 4.06 -0.73
N PHE A 186 -15.16 2.85 -0.36
CA PHE A 186 -14.34 2.01 -1.23
C PHE A 186 -15.07 1.71 -2.54
N THR A 187 -16.28 1.17 -2.49
CA THR A 187 -17.11 0.84 -3.66
C THR A 187 -17.29 2.04 -4.60
N ARG A 188 -17.71 3.21 -4.06
CA ARG A 188 -17.84 4.43 -4.86
C ARG A 188 -16.52 4.86 -5.51
N THR A 189 -15.41 4.67 -4.80
CA THR A 189 -14.07 5.00 -5.33
C THR A 189 -13.67 4.07 -6.45
N VAL A 190 -13.96 2.76 -6.33
CA VAL A 190 -13.71 1.77 -7.38
C VAL A 190 -14.53 2.10 -8.62
N ASP A 191 -15.85 2.26 -8.50
CA ASP A 191 -16.74 2.50 -9.64
C ASP A 191 -16.35 3.77 -10.41
N ARG A 192 -16.06 4.86 -9.68
CA ARG A 192 -15.61 6.12 -10.28
C ARG A 192 -14.27 5.98 -11.01
N THR A 193 -13.29 5.36 -10.34
CA THR A 193 -11.93 5.28 -10.87
C THR A 193 -11.82 4.26 -12.00
N TYR A 194 -12.59 3.17 -11.95
CA TYR A 194 -12.71 2.20 -13.03
C TYR A 194 -13.18 2.86 -14.33
N GLY A 195 -14.22 3.70 -14.27
CA GLY A 195 -14.72 4.44 -15.43
C GLY A 195 -13.72 5.45 -16.00
N MET A 196 -12.76 5.94 -15.20
CA MET A 196 -11.67 6.81 -15.68
C MET A 196 -10.55 6.00 -16.34
N LEU A 197 -10.10 4.93 -15.68
CA LEU A 197 -8.98 4.12 -16.14
C LEU A 197 -9.28 3.32 -17.41
N THR A 198 -10.53 2.87 -17.60
CA THR A 198 -10.96 2.13 -18.79
C THR A 198 -11.00 2.98 -20.08
N GLN A 199 -10.77 4.29 -19.99
CA GLN A 199 -10.64 5.18 -21.14
C GLN A 199 -9.24 5.12 -21.77
N LEU A 200 -8.26 4.51 -21.10
CA LEU A 200 -6.89 4.39 -21.59
C LEU A 200 -6.79 3.36 -22.72
N ASP A 201 -6.06 3.69 -23.79
CA ASP A 201 -5.59 2.73 -24.81
C ASP A 201 -4.15 2.33 -24.47
N THR A 202 -4.01 1.36 -23.56
CA THR A 202 -2.70 0.90 -23.07
C THR A 202 -2.66 -0.60 -22.85
N GLU A 203 -1.47 -1.20 -22.97
CA GLU A 203 -1.25 -2.62 -22.69
C GLU A 203 -0.96 -2.85 -21.21
N ARG A 204 -0.21 -1.94 -20.58
CA ARG A 204 0.18 -2.02 -19.16
C ARG A 204 -0.04 -0.70 -18.42
N LEU A 205 -0.72 -0.77 -17.28
CA LEU A 205 -0.84 0.32 -16.32
C LEU A 205 0.28 0.23 -15.28
N VAL A 206 1.28 1.09 -15.42
CA VAL A 206 2.39 1.22 -14.46
C VAL A 206 1.93 2.08 -13.30
N CYS A 207 1.84 1.51 -12.10
CA CYS A 207 1.39 2.23 -10.92
C CYS A 207 2.57 2.82 -10.14
N TYR A 208 2.59 4.14 -9.98
CA TYR A 208 3.65 4.85 -9.23
C TYR A 208 3.70 4.46 -7.75
N CYS A 209 2.56 4.08 -7.16
CA CYS A 209 2.47 3.59 -5.79
C CYS A 209 2.11 2.11 -5.80
N GLY A 210 2.86 1.27 -5.08
CA GLY A 210 2.58 -0.17 -5.00
C GLY A 210 1.23 -0.51 -4.36
N SER A 211 0.65 0.40 -3.58
CA SER A 211 -0.76 0.25 -3.15
C SER A 211 -1.71 0.32 -4.34
N CYS A 212 -1.48 1.19 -5.32
CA CYS A 212 -2.30 1.22 -6.53
C CYS A 212 -2.16 -0.10 -7.31
N SER A 213 -0.93 -0.62 -7.45
CA SER A 213 -0.70 -1.94 -8.06
C SER A 213 -1.50 -3.04 -7.37
N ASN A 214 -1.41 -3.12 -6.04
CA ASN A 214 -2.13 -4.14 -5.28
C ASN A 214 -3.65 -3.96 -5.38
N PHE A 215 -4.13 -2.73 -5.26
CA PHE A 215 -5.56 -2.49 -5.24
C PHE A 215 -6.21 -2.73 -6.60
N TYR A 216 -5.61 -2.26 -7.69
CA TYR A 216 -6.15 -2.51 -9.02
C TYR A 216 -5.95 -3.96 -9.47
N GLY A 217 -4.81 -4.58 -9.17
CA GLY A 217 -4.47 -5.94 -9.61
C GLY A 217 -5.08 -7.06 -8.76
N ASN A 218 -5.22 -6.86 -7.44
CA ASN A 218 -5.66 -7.92 -6.51
C ASN A 218 -6.93 -7.56 -5.75
N MET A 219 -7.01 -6.35 -5.18
CA MET A 219 -8.12 -6.00 -4.28
C MET A 219 -9.42 -5.76 -5.04
N TRP A 220 -9.38 -5.06 -6.16
CA TRP A 220 -10.55 -4.80 -6.99
C TRP A 220 -11.14 -6.11 -7.54
N PRO A 221 -10.37 -7.05 -8.08
CA PRO A 221 -10.90 -8.33 -8.51
C PRO A 221 -11.45 -9.15 -7.34
N ALA A 222 -10.66 -9.34 -6.27
CA ALA A 222 -11.03 -10.26 -5.19
C ALA A 222 -12.12 -9.70 -4.26
N TYR A 223 -12.23 -8.38 -4.10
CA TYR A 223 -13.11 -7.75 -3.11
C TYR A 223 -14.22 -6.92 -3.73
N HIS A 224 -14.08 -6.44 -4.97
CA HIS A 224 -15.13 -5.71 -5.69
C HIS A 224 -15.63 -6.45 -6.94
N GLY A 225 -14.90 -7.44 -7.44
CA GLY A 225 -15.26 -8.23 -8.62
C GLY A 225 -15.11 -7.47 -9.95
N VAL A 226 -14.20 -6.50 -10.02
CA VAL A 226 -13.89 -5.79 -11.27
C VAL A 226 -12.41 -5.93 -11.59
N GLU A 227 -12.12 -6.14 -12.86
CA GLU A 227 -10.77 -6.27 -13.41
C GLU A 227 -10.57 -5.21 -14.49
N LEU A 228 -9.41 -4.55 -14.46
CA LEU A 228 -9.02 -3.62 -15.51
C LEU A 228 -8.65 -4.41 -16.78
N PRO A 229 -8.90 -3.85 -17.99
CA PRO A 229 -8.72 -4.56 -19.25
C PRO A 229 -7.25 -4.62 -19.71
N PHE A 230 -6.30 -4.30 -18.85
CA PHE A 230 -4.87 -4.22 -19.13
C PHE A 230 -4.08 -4.79 -17.95
N GLU A 231 -2.81 -5.13 -18.19
CA GLU A 231 -1.93 -5.62 -17.14
C GLU A 231 -1.63 -4.50 -16.13
N VAL A 232 -1.67 -4.80 -14.84
CA VAL A 232 -1.33 -3.84 -13.78
C VAL A 232 0.03 -4.22 -13.20
N ILE A 233 1.02 -3.35 -13.35
CA ILE A 233 2.37 -3.56 -12.79
C ILE A 233 2.77 -2.42 -11.86
N SER A 234 3.73 -2.66 -10.98
CA SER A 234 4.29 -1.58 -10.16
C SER A 234 5.39 -0.83 -10.90
N ILE A 235 5.64 0.41 -10.48
CA ILE A 235 6.80 1.15 -10.97
C ILE A 235 8.13 0.46 -10.62
N TRP A 236 8.15 -0.37 -9.56
CA TRP A 236 9.34 -1.13 -9.18
C TRP A 236 9.65 -2.21 -10.21
N ASP A 237 8.62 -2.98 -10.61
CA ASP A 237 8.76 -4.00 -11.66
C ASP A 237 9.20 -3.37 -12.98
N TRP A 238 8.54 -2.27 -13.38
CA TRP A 238 8.88 -1.56 -14.62
C TRP A 238 10.33 -1.01 -14.61
N LEU A 239 10.75 -0.34 -13.53
CA LEU A 239 12.13 0.16 -13.43
C LEU A 239 13.14 -0.98 -13.42
N TRP A 240 12.81 -2.09 -12.77
CA TRP A 240 13.69 -3.26 -12.71
C TRP A 240 13.85 -3.92 -14.08
N GLU A 241 12.75 -4.10 -14.83
CA GLU A 241 12.79 -4.55 -16.23
C GLU A 241 13.73 -3.68 -17.07
N LYS A 242 13.63 -2.36 -16.94
CA LYS A 242 14.45 -1.40 -17.71
C LYS A 242 15.93 -1.43 -17.33
N VAL A 243 16.24 -1.59 -16.05
CA VAL A 243 17.62 -1.74 -15.58
C VAL A 243 18.22 -3.06 -16.06
N GLN A 244 17.47 -4.17 -15.97
CA GLN A 244 17.92 -5.48 -16.43
C GLN A 244 18.14 -5.53 -17.95
N ALA A 245 17.32 -4.81 -18.72
CA ALA A 245 17.50 -4.65 -20.16
C ALA A 245 18.65 -3.70 -20.55
N GLY A 246 19.26 -3.00 -19.59
CA GLY A 246 20.28 -1.98 -19.84
C GLY A 246 19.76 -0.68 -20.44
N GLU A 247 18.43 -0.50 -20.50
CA GLU A 247 17.77 0.72 -20.99
C GLU A 247 17.88 1.88 -19.99
N LEU A 248 17.97 1.55 -18.69
CA LEU A 248 18.24 2.52 -17.62
C LEU A 248 19.52 2.13 -16.88
N GLN A 249 20.33 3.14 -16.55
CA GLN A 249 21.60 2.95 -15.86
C GLN A 249 21.73 3.90 -14.68
N PHE A 250 22.23 3.38 -13.56
CA PHE A 250 22.53 4.20 -12.39
C PHE A 250 23.77 5.06 -12.67
N THR A 251 23.58 6.37 -12.74
CA THR A 251 24.65 7.36 -12.96
C THR A 251 25.16 7.95 -11.65
N ASN A 252 24.34 7.93 -10.59
CA ASN A 252 24.68 8.45 -9.27
C ASN A 252 24.51 7.34 -8.23
N LYS A 253 25.57 6.54 -8.00
CA LYS A 253 25.47 5.43 -7.04
C LYS A 253 25.13 5.92 -5.64
N LEU A 254 24.24 5.17 -4.98
CA LEU A 254 23.97 5.27 -3.56
C LEU A 254 25.08 4.55 -2.80
N GLU A 255 25.42 5.06 -1.62
CA GLU A 255 26.51 4.52 -0.81
C GLU A 255 26.04 4.15 0.59
N GLY A 256 26.64 3.08 1.12
CA GLY A 256 26.51 2.63 2.49
C GLY A 256 25.46 1.55 2.71
N THR A 257 25.28 1.20 3.98
CA THR A 257 24.34 0.16 4.42
C THR A 257 22.93 0.72 4.56
N ALA A 258 21.93 -0.07 4.17
CA ALA A 258 20.53 0.29 4.22
C ALA A 258 19.65 -0.88 4.68
N ALA A 259 18.61 -0.58 5.46
CA ALA A 259 17.50 -1.48 5.67
C ALA A 259 16.31 -1.06 4.78
N ILE A 260 15.58 -2.03 4.23
CA ILE A 260 14.33 -1.78 3.52
C ILE A 260 13.17 -1.98 4.48
N ASN A 261 12.25 -1.02 4.53
CA ASN A 261 10.99 -1.19 5.23
C ASN A 261 9.92 -1.69 4.25
N ASP A 262 9.68 -3.00 4.27
CA ASP A 262 8.61 -3.58 3.46
C ASP A 262 7.22 -3.12 3.93
N SER A 263 6.35 -2.81 2.97
CA SER A 263 4.99 -2.35 3.21
C SER A 263 4.00 -3.51 3.30
N CYS A 264 2.83 -3.27 3.88
CA CYS A 264 1.78 -4.29 4.02
C CYS A 264 1.33 -4.85 2.66
N TYR A 265 1.11 -3.96 1.68
CA TYR A 265 0.58 -4.33 0.37
C TYR A 265 1.52 -5.20 -0.45
N SER A 266 2.84 -5.20 -0.17
CA SER A 266 3.79 -5.95 -1.00
C SER A 266 3.65 -7.45 -0.80
N SER A 267 3.09 -7.88 0.34
CA SER A 267 2.77 -9.29 0.54
C SER A 267 1.84 -9.80 -0.56
N GLU A 268 0.84 -9.00 -0.95
CA GLU A 268 -0.09 -9.33 -2.04
C GLU A 268 0.50 -9.15 -3.46
N LEU A 269 1.69 -8.56 -3.60
CA LEU A 269 2.35 -8.37 -4.91
C LEU A 269 3.35 -9.50 -5.27
N GLY A 270 3.66 -10.39 -4.32
CA GLY A 270 4.46 -11.58 -4.55
C GLY A 270 5.97 -11.35 -4.61
N GLU A 271 6.73 -12.43 -4.80
CA GLU A 271 8.20 -12.43 -4.74
C GLU A 271 8.88 -11.58 -5.81
N SER A 272 8.31 -11.51 -7.03
CA SER A 272 8.89 -10.69 -8.11
C SER A 272 8.95 -9.21 -7.75
N PHE A 273 7.95 -8.70 -7.02
CA PHE A 273 7.94 -7.33 -6.53
C PHE A 273 9.06 -7.09 -5.51
N TYR A 274 9.29 -8.04 -4.60
CA TYR A 274 10.40 -7.96 -3.65
C TYR A 274 11.74 -7.97 -4.38
N ASP A 275 11.91 -8.86 -5.35
CA ASP A 275 13.15 -8.93 -6.12
C ASP A 275 13.41 -7.65 -6.92
N ALA A 276 12.36 -7.02 -7.47
CA ALA A 276 12.48 -5.71 -8.12
C ALA A 276 12.90 -4.61 -7.14
N VAL A 277 12.25 -4.52 -5.97
CA VAL A 277 12.60 -3.53 -4.94
C VAL A 277 14.04 -3.73 -4.47
N TYR A 278 14.42 -4.93 -4.06
CA TYR A 278 15.73 -5.21 -3.48
C TYR A 278 16.83 -5.09 -4.55
N GLY A 279 16.60 -5.67 -5.73
CA GLY A 279 17.51 -5.61 -6.86
C GLY A 279 17.79 -4.17 -7.31
N LEU A 280 16.79 -3.29 -7.33
CA LEU A 280 16.99 -1.86 -7.64
C LEU A 280 17.86 -1.16 -6.58
N HIS A 281 17.68 -1.45 -5.28
CA HIS A 281 18.49 -0.83 -4.23
C HIS A 281 19.94 -1.32 -4.26
N GLU A 282 20.16 -2.63 -4.47
CA GLU A 282 21.50 -3.22 -4.60
C GLU A 282 22.21 -2.74 -5.87
N ALA A 283 21.52 -2.74 -7.02
CA ALA A 283 22.07 -2.24 -8.28
C ALA A 283 22.39 -0.74 -8.23
N ALA A 284 21.64 0.03 -7.44
CA ALA A 284 21.95 1.42 -7.15
C ALA A 284 23.21 1.61 -6.27
N GLY A 285 23.74 0.55 -5.65
CA GLY A 285 25.00 0.56 -4.90
C GLY A 285 24.88 0.35 -3.38
N LEU A 286 23.68 0.07 -2.86
CA LEU A 286 23.48 -0.14 -1.42
C LEU A 286 23.85 -1.56 -0.98
N THR A 287 24.40 -1.66 0.23
CA THR A 287 24.50 -2.95 0.94
C THR A 287 23.28 -3.11 1.84
N LEU A 288 22.48 -4.15 1.61
CA LEU A 288 21.26 -4.36 2.39
C LEU A 288 21.54 -5.09 3.71
N ALA A 289 21.01 -4.54 4.80
CA ALA A 289 20.97 -5.16 6.12
C ALA A 289 19.51 -5.36 6.52
N GLU A 290 19.05 -6.60 6.40
CA GLU A 290 17.64 -6.92 6.56
C GLU A 290 17.19 -6.88 8.03
N PRO A 291 16.01 -6.32 8.34
CA PRO A 291 15.39 -6.47 9.64
C PRO A 291 14.97 -7.92 9.90
N ALA A 292 14.82 -8.29 11.17
CA ALA A 292 14.41 -9.64 11.56
C ALA A 292 13.07 -10.10 10.94
N ASN A 293 12.19 -9.15 10.59
CA ASN A 293 10.97 -9.37 9.83
C ASN A 293 11.02 -8.52 8.55
N THR A 294 10.95 -9.20 7.41
CA THR A 294 11.10 -8.59 6.08
C THR A 294 10.26 -9.36 5.05
N ARG A 295 10.18 -8.86 3.82
CA ARG A 295 9.32 -9.36 2.74
C ARG A 295 7.89 -9.57 3.23
N GLN A 296 7.30 -10.74 2.99
CA GLN A 296 5.94 -11.08 3.39
C GLN A 296 5.73 -11.07 4.91
N ASP A 297 6.78 -11.31 5.70
CA ASP A 297 6.73 -11.42 7.16
C ASP A 297 7.02 -10.09 7.87
N SER A 298 7.14 -8.98 7.12
CA SER A 298 7.47 -7.65 7.64
C SER A 298 6.48 -7.14 8.69
N LEU A 299 7.01 -6.45 9.71
CA LEU A 299 6.18 -5.75 10.69
C LEU A 299 5.62 -4.44 10.09
N CYS A 300 4.32 -4.24 10.29
CA CYS A 300 3.61 -3.02 9.86
C CYS A 300 4.19 -1.77 10.54
N CYS A 301 4.20 -0.64 9.81
CA CYS A 301 4.59 0.66 10.36
C CYS A 301 3.59 1.25 11.37
N GLY A 302 2.44 0.61 11.58
CA GLY A 302 1.43 1.04 12.55
C GLY A 302 0.40 2.05 12.04
N PHE A 303 0.55 2.61 10.83
CA PHE A 303 -0.29 3.72 10.35
C PHE A 303 -1.80 3.46 10.48
N ALA A 304 -2.28 2.29 10.03
CA ALA A 304 -3.69 1.92 10.14
C ALA A 304 -4.08 1.28 11.48
N SER A 305 -3.12 1.01 12.38
CA SER A 305 -3.42 0.44 13.69
C SER A 305 -4.25 1.38 14.57
N GLY A 306 -4.29 2.67 14.24
CA GLY A 306 -5.21 3.63 14.86
C GLY A 306 -6.68 3.31 14.59
N PHE A 307 -7.02 2.40 13.66
CA PHE A 307 -8.38 1.87 13.47
C PHE A 307 -8.83 0.95 14.62
N ARG A 308 -7.88 0.40 15.40
CA ARG A 308 -8.17 -0.45 16.57
C ARG A 308 -8.74 0.37 17.73
N ASN A 309 -9.35 -0.35 18.67
CA ASN A 309 -9.73 0.16 19.98
C ASN A 309 -10.50 1.50 19.93
N ASN A 310 -11.50 1.59 19.05
CA ASN A 310 -12.34 2.77 18.89
C ASN A 310 -11.56 4.02 18.44
N TRP A 311 -10.71 3.88 17.42
CA TRP A 311 -9.92 4.98 16.88
C TRP A 311 -8.81 5.50 17.81
N ASP A 312 -8.23 4.60 18.62
CA ASP A 312 -7.17 4.94 19.55
C ASP A 312 -5.83 5.14 18.82
N HIS A 313 -5.47 6.40 18.60
CA HIS A 313 -4.22 6.78 17.95
C HIS A 313 -2.96 6.28 18.69
N SER A 314 -3.04 5.97 19.99
CA SER A 314 -1.90 5.41 20.72
C SER A 314 -1.49 4.05 20.17
N GLN A 315 -2.43 3.30 19.60
CA GLN A 315 -2.19 2.01 18.95
C GLN A 315 -1.29 2.14 17.72
N ALA A 316 -1.40 3.25 16.97
CA ALA A 316 -0.50 3.51 15.86
C ALA A 316 0.93 3.74 16.37
N ALA A 317 1.08 4.60 17.39
CA ALA A 317 2.39 4.92 17.97
C ALA A 317 3.10 3.70 18.56
N GLN A 318 2.37 2.79 19.21
CA GLN A 318 2.93 1.55 19.76
C GLN A 318 3.52 0.65 18.67
N GLU A 319 2.79 0.40 17.58
CA GLU A 319 3.30 -0.44 16.49
C GLU A 319 4.43 0.25 15.71
N THR A 320 4.35 1.57 15.53
CA THR A 320 5.46 2.36 14.97
C THR A 320 6.73 2.14 15.79
N GLN A 321 6.64 2.18 17.12
CA GLN A 321 7.81 2.01 17.98
C GLN A 321 8.42 0.60 17.85
N LYS A 322 7.60 -0.46 17.85
CA LYS A 322 8.09 -1.83 17.61
C LYS A 322 8.85 -1.95 16.28
N ARG A 323 8.32 -1.34 15.20
CA ARG A 323 9.00 -1.36 13.90
C ARG A 323 10.29 -0.55 13.91
N VAL A 324 10.31 0.62 14.57
CA VAL A 324 11.52 1.43 14.74
C VAL A 324 12.62 0.67 15.49
N ASP A 325 12.27 -0.05 16.56
CA ASP A 325 13.24 -0.84 17.33
C ASP A 325 13.86 -1.96 16.48
N GLN A 326 13.05 -2.64 15.68
CA GLN A 326 13.52 -3.67 14.77
C GLN A 326 14.42 -3.11 13.65
N LEU A 327 14.06 -1.96 13.06
CA LEU A 327 14.89 -1.30 12.06
C LEU A 327 16.22 -0.84 12.66
N LYS A 328 16.21 -0.32 13.89
CA LYS A 328 17.43 0.08 14.61
C LYS A 328 18.35 -1.12 14.90
N ALA A 329 17.79 -2.30 15.17
CA ALA A 329 18.56 -3.52 15.40
C ALA A 329 19.40 -3.97 14.19
N THR A 330 19.09 -3.51 12.97
CA THR A 330 19.91 -3.77 11.77
C THR A 330 21.25 -3.02 11.78
N ALA A 331 21.38 -2.00 12.64
CA ALA A 331 22.49 -1.03 12.64
C ALA A 331 22.68 -0.27 11.31
N ALA A 332 21.73 -0.35 10.38
CA ALA A 332 21.79 0.38 9.13
C ALA A 332 21.52 1.89 9.36
N PRO A 333 22.41 2.79 8.90
CA PRO A 333 22.22 4.23 9.05
C PRO A 333 21.09 4.76 8.15
N ASN A 334 20.74 4.03 7.09
CA ASN A 334 19.67 4.41 6.16
C ASN A 334 18.52 3.41 6.21
N VAL A 335 17.29 3.91 6.17
CA VAL A 335 16.07 3.10 6.02
C VAL A 335 15.30 3.58 4.82
N TYR A 336 14.92 2.68 3.93
CA TYR A 336 14.25 2.97 2.67
C TYR A 336 12.79 2.49 2.74
N CYS A 337 11.84 3.43 2.62
CA CYS A 337 10.40 3.15 2.62
C CYS A 337 9.82 3.39 1.21
N TYR A 338 9.22 2.37 0.61
CA TYR A 338 8.54 2.49 -0.70
C TYR A 338 7.03 2.73 -0.60
N CYS A 339 6.49 2.84 0.63
CA CYS A 339 5.10 3.22 0.88
C CYS A 339 5.01 4.62 1.52
N PRO A 340 4.22 5.55 0.97
CA PRO A 340 4.03 6.88 1.55
C PRO A 340 3.56 6.87 3.00
N GLY A 341 2.63 5.98 3.36
CA GLY A 341 2.14 5.83 4.73
C GLY A 341 3.22 5.32 5.70
N CYS A 342 4.07 4.39 5.25
CA CYS A 342 5.23 3.94 6.03
C CYS A 342 6.25 5.06 6.21
N TYR A 343 6.55 5.81 5.16
CA TYR A 343 7.45 6.97 5.24
C TYR A 343 6.93 8.02 6.21
N ALA A 344 5.65 8.40 6.12
CA ALA A 344 5.03 9.37 7.02
C ALA A 344 5.06 8.93 8.48
N ALA A 345 4.87 7.64 8.76
CA ALA A 345 4.91 7.08 10.12
C ALA A 345 6.34 7.00 10.68
N LEU A 346 7.33 6.63 9.87
CA LEU A 346 8.70 6.33 10.33
C LEU A 346 9.64 7.53 10.26
N ALA A 347 9.48 8.43 9.28
CA ALA A 347 10.39 9.58 9.09
C ALA A 347 10.57 10.46 10.34
N PRO A 348 9.51 10.78 11.12
CA PRO A 348 9.66 11.54 12.37
C PRO A 348 10.52 10.86 13.43
N HIS A 349 10.71 9.53 13.32
CA HIS A 349 11.47 8.73 14.28
C HIS A 349 12.93 8.52 13.88
N GLY A 350 13.35 8.89 12.66
CA GLY A 350 14.69 8.63 12.15
C GLY A 350 15.80 9.26 12.99
N LYS A 351 15.86 10.60 13.02
CA LYS A 351 16.98 11.36 13.61
C LYS A 351 17.24 10.97 15.07
N LYS A 352 16.20 10.85 15.89
CA LYS A 352 16.33 10.50 17.32
C LYS A 352 16.83 9.08 17.55
N ASN A 353 16.74 8.20 16.56
CA ASN A 353 17.19 6.82 16.62
C ASN A 353 18.47 6.55 15.82
N GLY A 354 19.15 7.60 15.33
CA GLY A 354 20.38 7.44 14.55
C GLY A 354 20.17 6.90 13.14
N MET A 355 18.94 6.96 12.61
CA MET A 355 18.61 6.50 11.26
C MET A 355 18.19 7.66 10.37
N ARG A 356 18.48 7.56 9.07
CA ARG A 356 17.94 8.45 8.05
C ARG A 356 16.89 7.71 7.24
N ILE A 357 15.64 8.14 7.37
CA ILE A 357 14.52 7.54 6.63
C ILE A 357 14.39 8.24 5.28
N HIS A 358 14.35 7.45 4.21
CA HIS A 358 14.22 7.89 2.85
C HIS A 358 12.92 7.38 2.23
N PHE A 359 12.30 8.18 1.38
CA PHE A 359 11.27 7.70 0.48
C PHE A 359 11.96 7.08 -0.75
N SER A 360 11.85 5.76 -0.90
CA SER A 360 12.76 4.97 -1.73
C SER A 360 12.75 5.39 -3.19
N ILE A 361 11.56 5.56 -3.78
CA ILE A 361 11.44 5.85 -5.21
C ILE A 361 12.17 7.15 -5.59
N ASN A 362 12.13 8.19 -4.75
CA ASN A 362 12.85 9.43 -5.00
C ASN A 362 14.37 9.22 -5.04
N ARG A 363 14.89 8.32 -4.21
CA ARG A 363 16.34 8.02 -4.16
C ARG A 363 16.78 7.16 -5.32
N ILE A 364 15.94 6.21 -5.76
CA ILE A 364 16.19 5.39 -6.94
C ILE A 364 16.18 6.25 -8.21
N LEU A 365 15.19 7.12 -8.38
CA LEU A 365 15.12 8.06 -9.50
C LEU A 365 16.35 9.00 -9.54
N GLN A 366 16.79 9.52 -8.40
CA GLN A 366 18.03 10.31 -8.32
C GLN A 366 19.27 9.51 -8.70
N ALA A 367 19.33 8.24 -8.28
CA ALA A 367 20.42 7.34 -8.65
C ALA A 367 20.45 7.06 -10.16
N LEU A 368 19.27 7.09 -10.80
CA LEU A 368 19.09 6.98 -12.26
C LEU A 368 19.35 8.30 -13.02
N GLY A 369 19.71 9.38 -12.32
CA GLY A 369 20.10 10.66 -12.93
C GLY A 369 19.09 11.79 -12.80
N ASP A 370 17.97 11.57 -12.12
CA ASP A 370 16.99 12.64 -11.89
C ASP A 370 17.49 13.68 -10.86
N GLU A 371 17.03 14.92 -11.02
CA GLU A 371 17.23 15.95 -10.01
C GLU A 371 16.49 15.60 -8.70
N PRO A 372 17.00 16.05 -7.54
CA PRO A 372 16.28 15.91 -6.30
C PRO A 372 14.92 16.64 -6.37
N PRO A 373 13.87 16.14 -5.68
CA PRO A 373 12.58 16.81 -5.64
C PRO A 373 12.75 18.29 -5.29
N SER A 374 12.21 19.17 -6.13
CA SER A 374 12.21 20.59 -5.82
C SER A 374 11.42 20.78 -4.52
N LYS A 375 12.01 21.52 -3.57
CA LYS A 375 11.25 22.07 -2.45
C LYS A 375 10.43 23.22 -3.04
N GLY A 376 9.34 22.87 -3.73
CA GLY A 376 8.38 23.83 -4.27
C GLY A 376 7.83 24.74 -3.18
#